data_AF-A0A177DUK7-F1
#
_entry.id   AF-A0A177DUK7-F1
#
_cell.length_a   1.000
_cell.length_b   1.000
_cell.length_c   1.000
_cell.angle_alpha   90.00
_cell.angle_beta   90.00
_cell.angle_gamma   90.00
#
_symmetry.space_group_name_H-M   'P 1'
#
loop_
_entity.id
_entity.type
_entity.pdbx_description
1 polymer ?
#
loop_
_entity_poly.entity_id
_entity_poly.type
_entity_poly.pdbx_seq_one_letter_code
_entity_poly.pdbx_strand_id
1 'polypeptide(L)'
;MVQNALLPKPLPADSLVVGQLVTEPLHPERESFYPDKAHAEVDDLNDFHIQLRYKDLYSVDAEGRFTTNYGARFDLGKIYRQPNLLTVKAEQMIQRTTQSSSRAFQAVCSDPEARIWMAEQIRAGKPLYIVLGLTELKNATFKRAKLRDAGASNRINETPIERDAKVPGSLRGRSEGSLGDIGTEPSISGVFGMDVRHVAARITTPVEPHRLEDIGYRWYYYDVPGSQDKEQLMVGLGEQLKANELRLMLDLTEDDVQGNLDAISKLSLDALSATASPMLKPSTPMLRGRSPSPHPTMLRS
;
A
#
# COMPACT_ATOMS: atom_id res chain seq x y z
N MET A 1 -11.21 -17.88 -5.97
CA MET A 1 -9.90 -17.19 -5.99
C MET A 1 -9.89 -16.29 -4.76
N VAL A 2 -8.99 -16.55 -3.81
CA VAL A 2 -8.86 -15.71 -2.61
C VAL A 2 -8.27 -14.37 -3.05
N GLN A 3 -8.91 -13.28 -2.64
CA GLN A 3 -8.47 -11.95 -3.01
C GLN A 3 -7.54 -11.42 -1.91
N ASN A 4 -6.26 -11.26 -2.24
CA ASN A 4 -5.29 -10.62 -1.36
C ASN A 4 -5.72 -9.17 -1.10
N ALA A 5 -5.52 -8.69 0.14
CA ALA A 5 -5.84 -7.34 0.51
C ALA A 5 -4.88 -6.37 -0.21
N LEU A 6 -5.45 -5.31 -0.80
CA LEU A 6 -4.69 -4.27 -1.50
C LEU A 6 -3.85 -3.48 -0.49
N LEU A 7 -2.55 -3.34 -0.79
CA LEU A 7 -1.66 -2.54 0.02
C LEU A 7 -1.81 -1.05 -0.26
N PRO A 8 -1.73 -0.18 0.77
CA PRO A 8 -1.82 1.27 0.59
C PRO A 8 -0.63 1.83 -0.21
N LYS A 9 0.56 1.22 -0.06
CA LYS A 9 1.79 1.52 -0.80
C LYS A 9 2.42 0.17 -1.23
N PRO A 10 3.01 0.08 -2.43
CA PRO A 10 3.64 -1.16 -2.85
C PRO A 10 4.92 -1.40 -2.05
N LEU A 11 5.16 -2.65 -1.65
CA LEU A 11 6.38 -3.08 -0.97
C LEU A 11 7.39 -3.65 -1.97
N PRO A 12 8.70 -3.67 -1.65
CA PRO A 12 9.69 -4.35 -2.48
C PRO A 12 9.34 -5.83 -2.67
N ALA A 13 9.57 -6.39 -3.87
CA ALA A 13 9.22 -7.78 -4.17
C ALA A 13 9.90 -8.78 -3.23
N ASP A 14 11.14 -8.51 -2.83
CA ASP A 14 11.96 -9.40 -1.99
C ASP A 14 11.76 -9.15 -0.48
N SER A 15 10.85 -8.25 -0.09
CA SER A 15 10.65 -7.90 1.31
C SER A 15 9.84 -8.92 2.11
N LEU A 16 9.02 -9.71 1.42
CA LEU A 16 8.08 -10.64 2.04
C LEU A 16 8.04 -11.98 1.31
N VAL A 17 7.88 -13.05 2.07
CA VAL A 17 7.69 -14.41 1.57
C VAL A 17 6.46 -15.04 2.22
N VAL A 18 5.76 -15.91 1.48
CA VAL A 18 4.65 -16.68 2.04
C VAL A 18 5.17 -17.65 3.11
N GLY A 19 4.51 -17.69 4.26
CA GLY A 19 4.96 -18.42 5.45
C GLY A 19 5.76 -17.58 6.45
N GLN A 20 6.14 -16.35 6.10
CA GLN A 20 6.86 -15.46 7.00
C GLN A 20 5.96 -14.95 8.12
N LEU A 21 6.51 -14.93 9.34
CA LEU A 21 5.90 -14.31 10.50
C LEU A 21 6.39 -12.86 10.63
N VAL A 22 5.50 -11.93 10.94
CA VAL A 22 5.81 -10.50 11.04
C VAL A 22 5.07 -9.87 12.21
N THR A 23 5.64 -8.85 12.82
CA THR A 23 4.95 -8.01 13.82
C THR A 23 4.28 -6.80 13.17
N GLU A 24 4.91 -6.24 12.13
CA GLU A 24 4.41 -5.11 11.34
C GLU A 24 4.34 -5.47 9.85
N PRO A 25 3.16 -5.84 9.31
CA PRO A 25 3.03 -6.30 7.92
C PRO A 25 3.44 -5.28 6.85
N LEU A 26 3.40 -3.99 7.17
CA LEU A 26 3.79 -2.90 6.27
C LEU A 26 5.28 -2.51 6.37
N HIS A 27 5.98 -3.01 7.38
CA HIS A 27 7.39 -2.76 7.65
C HIS A 27 8.14 -4.07 7.94
N PRO A 28 8.16 -5.00 6.96
CA PRO A 28 8.75 -6.33 7.15
C PRO A 28 10.25 -6.32 7.45
N GLU A 29 10.94 -5.22 7.15
CA GLU A 29 12.35 -4.98 7.45
C GLU A 29 12.66 -4.82 8.94
N ARG A 30 11.66 -4.52 9.77
CA ARG A 30 11.86 -4.26 11.21
C ARG A 30 12.00 -5.57 11.98
N GLU A 31 10.90 -6.31 12.05
CA GLU A 31 10.81 -7.53 12.85
C GLU A 31 9.97 -8.58 12.13
N SER A 32 10.69 -9.53 11.55
CA SER A 32 10.12 -10.67 10.89
C SER A 32 10.94 -11.92 11.14
N PHE A 33 10.30 -13.07 10.98
CA PHE A 33 10.91 -14.37 11.10
C PHE A 33 10.49 -15.25 9.94
N TYR A 34 11.47 -15.85 9.28
CA TYR A 34 11.25 -16.79 8.21
C TYR A 34 11.59 -18.21 8.69
N PRO A 35 10.63 -19.15 8.67
CA PRO A 35 10.85 -20.50 9.20
C PRO A 35 11.61 -21.38 8.20
N ASP A 36 12.92 -21.44 8.35
CA ASP A 36 13.83 -22.19 7.47
C ASP A 36 13.53 -23.70 7.39
N LYS A 37 12.92 -24.33 8.40
CA LYS A 37 12.59 -25.76 8.33
C LYS A 37 11.24 -26.03 7.70
N ALA A 38 10.30 -25.09 7.81
CA ALA A 38 8.94 -25.23 7.30
C ALA A 38 8.78 -24.70 5.87
N HIS A 39 9.73 -23.92 5.35
CA HIS A 39 9.56 -23.23 4.06
C HIS A 39 9.21 -24.16 2.90
N ALA A 40 9.89 -25.31 2.79
CA ALA A 40 9.63 -26.26 1.70
C ALA A 40 8.20 -26.80 1.73
N GLU A 41 7.69 -27.15 2.92
CA GLU A 41 6.31 -27.60 3.10
C GLU A 41 5.30 -26.49 2.80
N VAL A 42 5.60 -25.25 3.21
CA VAL A 42 4.75 -24.10 2.90
C VAL A 42 4.73 -23.81 1.39
N ASP A 43 5.87 -23.91 0.72
CA ASP A 43 5.99 -23.71 -0.72
C ASP A 43 5.26 -24.78 -1.54
N ASP A 44 5.27 -26.04 -1.10
CA ASP A 44 4.49 -27.11 -1.72
C ASP A 44 2.96 -26.88 -1.59
N LEU A 45 2.53 -26.12 -0.59
CA LEU A 45 1.14 -25.73 -0.39
C LEU A 45 0.73 -24.47 -1.17
N ASN A 46 1.67 -23.80 -1.83
CA ASN A 46 1.41 -22.57 -2.57
C ASN A 46 0.88 -22.84 -3.97
N ASP A 47 -0.16 -22.10 -4.36
CA ASP A 47 -0.65 -22.02 -5.73
C ASP A 47 -0.16 -20.72 -6.39
N PHE A 48 0.14 -20.82 -7.68
CA PHE A 48 0.70 -19.73 -8.47
C PHE A 48 -0.24 -19.37 -9.60
N HIS A 49 -0.70 -18.13 -9.60
CA HIS A 49 -1.47 -17.56 -10.69
C HIS A 49 -0.67 -16.46 -11.38
N ILE A 50 -0.34 -16.68 -12.65
CA ILE A 50 0.41 -15.71 -13.46
C ILE A 50 -0.51 -15.15 -14.53
N GLN A 51 -0.64 -13.83 -14.58
CA GLN A 51 -1.35 -13.12 -15.63
C GLN A 51 -0.38 -12.20 -16.39
N LEU A 52 -0.25 -12.42 -17.69
CA LEU A 52 0.52 -11.54 -18.57
C LEU A 52 -0.33 -10.35 -19.02
N ARG A 53 0.32 -9.21 -19.27
CA ARG A 53 -0.30 -7.96 -19.74
C ARG A 53 -1.45 -7.52 -18.83
N TYR A 54 -1.19 -7.55 -17.53
CA TYR A 54 -2.14 -7.16 -16.51
C TYR A 54 -2.59 -5.72 -16.70
N LYS A 55 -3.90 -5.47 -16.57
CA LYS A 55 -4.48 -4.14 -16.66
C LYS A 55 -5.72 -4.04 -15.78
N ASP A 56 -5.67 -3.17 -14.78
CA ASP A 56 -6.76 -2.93 -13.84
C ASP A 56 -6.90 -1.43 -13.50
N LEU A 57 -8.00 -1.08 -12.83
CA LEU A 57 -8.31 0.27 -12.40
C LEU A 57 -8.29 0.37 -10.87
N TYR A 58 -7.51 1.33 -10.38
CA TYR A 58 -7.31 1.58 -8.96
C TYR A 58 -7.82 2.98 -8.60
N SER A 59 -8.29 3.15 -7.37
CA SER A 59 -8.49 4.47 -6.76
C SER A 59 -7.36 4.78 -5.79
N VAL A 60 -7.02 6.06 -5.71
CA VAL A 60 -6.04 6.57 -4.74
C VAL A 60 -6.65 7.70 -3.90
N ASP A 61 -6.22 7.79 -2.64
CA ASP A 61 -6.66 8.85 -1.73
C ASP A 61 -5.97 10.20 -2.02
N ALA A 62 -6.19 11.17 -1.12
CA ALA A 62 -5.56 12.49 -1.18
C ALA A 62 -4.04 12.49 -0.89
N GLU A 63 -3.47 11.39 -0.42
CA GLU A 63 -2.03 11.22 -0.18
C GLU A 63 -1.36 10.41 -1.29
N GLY A 64 -2.15 9.83 -2.19
CA GLY A 64 -1.71 8.95 -3.27
C GLY A 64 -1.62 7.49 -2.84
N ARG A 65 -2.21 7.08 -1.72
CA ARG A 65 -2.27 5.68 -1.28
C ARG A 65 -3.39 4.95 -1.99
N PHE A 66 -3.17 3.68 -2.34
CA PHE A 66 -4.21 2.86 -2.94
C PHE A 66 -5.37 2.62 -1.95
N THR A 67 -6.60 2.65 -2.46
CA THR A 67 -7.81 2.48 -1.65
C THR A 67 -8.67 1.32 -2.13
N THR A 68 -8.93 1.23 -3.44
CA THR A 68 -9.74 0.14 -4.00
C THR A 68 -9.25 -0.26 -5.39
N ASN A 69 -9.18 -1.57 -5.65
CA ASN A 69 -9.04 -2.13 -6.99
C ASN A 69 -10.43 -2.50 -7.53
N TYR A 70 -10.82 -1.93 -8.68
CA TYR A 70 -12.09 -2.18 -9.35
C TYR A 70 -12.04 -3.31 -10.39
N GLY A 71 -10.85 -3.84 -10.67
CA GLY A 71 -10.62 -4.86 -11.68
C GLY A 71 -10.75 -4.37 -13.12
N ALA A 72 -10.51 -5.27 -14.07
CA ALA A 72 -10.60 -5.00 -15.49
C ALA A 72 -12.03 -4.76 -16.00
N ARG A 73 -13.03 -5.36 -15.31
CA ARG A 73 -14.47 -5.21 -15.59
C ARG A 73 -15.09 -4.37 -14.49
N PHE A 74 -14.80 -3.09 -14.54
CA PHE A 74 -15.23 -2.20 -13.50
C PHE A 74 -16.69 -1.78 -13.67
N ASP A 75 -17.43 -1.73 -12.56
CA ASP A 75 -18.85 -1.35 -12.55
C ASP A 75 -19.01 0.17 -12.39
N LEU A 76 -19.66 0.80 -13.37
CA LEU A 76 -19.84 2.26 -13.47
C LEU A 76 -20.45 2.87 -12.21
N GLY A 77 -21.38 2.14 -11.56
CA GLY A 77 -22.08 2.63 -10.38
C GLY A 77 -21.16 2.92 -9.19
N LYS A 78 -20.06 2.18 -9.06
CA LYS A 78 -19.10 2.32 -7.94
C LYS A 78 -18.01 3.36 -8.20
N ILE A 79 -17.69 3.62 -9.47
CA ILE A 79 -16.56 4.48 -9.87
C ILE A 79 -16.98 5.93 -10.05
N TYR A 80 -18.23 6.18 -10.42
CA TYR A 80 -18.70 7.53 -10.76
C TYR A 80 -18.43 8.59 -9.68
N ARG A 81 -18.30 8.16 -8.42
CA ARG A 81 -18.09 9.05 -7.26
C ARG A 81 -16.63 9.17 -6.81
N GLN A 82 -15.69 8.51 -7.48
CA GLN A 82 -14.33 8.37 -6.98
C GLN A 82 -13.40 9.40 -7.60
N PRO A 83 -12.95 10.41 -6.84
CA PRO A 83 -11.87 11.27 -7.29
C PRO A 83 -10.58 10.43 -7.33
N ASN A 84 -9.74 10.68 -8.33
CA ASN A 84 -8.40 10.08 -8.47
C ASN A 84 -8.37 8.57 -8.81
N LEU A 85 -8.65 8.26 -10.07
CA LEU A 85 -8.47 6.92 -10.61
C LEU A 85 -7.13 6.78 -11.34
N LEU A 86 -6.51 5.62 -11.20
CA LEU A 86 -5.29 5.22 -11.88
C LEU A 86 -5.52 3.92 -12.65
N THR A 87 -5.26 3.94 -13.95
CA THR A 87 -5.08 2.72 -14.72
C THR A 87 -3.69 2.18 -14.42
N VAL A 88 -3.63 0.93 -13.94
CA VAL A 88 -2.37 0.22 -13.70
C VAL A 88 -2.21 -0.80 -14.81
N LYS A 89 -1.07 -0.77 -15.50
CA LYS A 89 -0.68 -1.76 -16.51
C LYS A 89 0.64 -2.38 -16.12
N ALA A 90 0.70 -3.69 -16.02
CA ALA A 90 1.94 -4.40 -15.72
C ALA A 90 2.21 -5.45 -16.79
N GLU A 91 3.49 -5.75 -17.01
CA GLU A 91 3.90 -6.82 -17.91
C GLU A 91 3.39 -8.17 -17.39
N GLN A 92 3.50 -8.36 -16.07
CA GLN A 92 3.14 -9.59 -15.40
C GLN A 92 2.56 -9.27 -14.02
N MET A 93 1.46 -9.93 -13.68
CA MET A 93 0.99 -10.10 -12.30
C MET A 93 1.30 -11.53 -11.87
N ILE A 94 1.89 -11.70 -10.69
CA ILE A 94 2.14 -12.99 -10.05
C ILE A 94 1.38 -12.98 -8.73
N GLN A 95 0.43 -13.90 -8.59
CA GLN A 95 -0.24 -14.19 -7.33
C GLN A 95 0.31 -15.50 -6.78
N ARG A 96 0.85 -15.45 -5.57
CA ARG A 96 1.23 -16.62 -4.80
C ARG A 96 0.30 -16.71 -3.61
N THR A 97 -0.47 -17.76 -3.47
CA THR A 97 -1.41 -17.90 -2.36
C THR A 97 -1.40 -19.32 -1.84
N THR A 98 -1.38 -19.50 -0.53
CA THR A 98 -1.47 -20.83 0.05
C THR A 98 -2.87 -21.43 -0.19
N GLN A 99 -2.93 -22.67 -0.66
CA GLN A 99 -4.20 -23.39 -0.88
C GLN A 99 -4.95 -23.70 0.43
N SER A 100 -4.20 -23.92 1.52
CA SER A 100 -4.72 -24.19 2.85
C SER A 100 -3.98 -23.38 3.91
N SER A 101 -4.54 -22.22 4.28
CA SER A 101 -3.97 -21.33 5.31
C SER A 101 -3.68 -22.04 6.62
N SER A 102 -4.58 -22.92 7.06
CA SER A 102 -4.41 -23.69 8.29
C SER A 102 -3.26 -24.69 8.23
N ARG A 103 -3.02 -25.33 7.07
CA ARG A 103 -1.90 -26.29 6.94
C ARG A 103 -0.56 -25.57 6.88
N ALA A 104 -0.45 -24.50 6.10
CA ALA A 104 0.78 -23.72 6.06
C ALA A 104 1.12 -23.14 7.44
N PHE A 105 0.12 -22.59 8.14
CA PHE A 105 0.34 -22.10 9.50
C PHE A 105 0.76 -23.21 10.46
N GLN A 106 0.15 -24.39 10.37
CA GLN A 106 0.55 -25.54 11.17
C GLN A 106 1.99 -26.00 10.87
N ALA A 107 2.41 -25.97 9.59
CA ALA A 107 3.78 -26.26 9.20
C ALA A 107 4.76 -25.26 9.84
N VAL A 108 4.46 -23.96 9.76
CA VAL A 108 5.24 -22.90 10.43
C VAL A 108 5.31 -23.13 11.95
N CYS A 109 4.19 -23.42 12.60
CA CYS A 109 4.16 -23.68 14.04
C CYS A 109 4.87 -24.98 14.44
N SER A 110 5.05 -25.92 13.50
CA SER A 110 5.80 -27.15 13.74
C SER A 110 7.31 -26.90 13.83
N ASP A 111 7.80 -25.78 13.28
CA ASP A 111 9.18 -25.32 13.46
C ASP A 111 9.44 -24.85 14.91
N PRO A 112 10.36 -25.49 15.66
CA PRO A 112 10.72 -25.06 17.00
C PRO A 112 11.20 -23.61 17.08
N GLU A 113 11.91 -23.12 16.06
CA GLU A 113 12.47 -21.76 16.07
C GLU A 113 11.36 -20.71 15.91
N ALA A 114 10.36 -21.00 15.07
CA ALA A 114 9.17 -20.16 14.95
C ALA A 114 8.42 -20.07 16.28
N ARG A 115 8.30 -21.18 17.02
CA ARG A 115 7.65 -21.20 18.35
C ARG A 115 8.40 -20.35 19.37
N ILE A 116 9.74 -20.44 19.39
CA ILE A 116 10.58 -19.62 20.25
C ILE A 116 10.39 -18.14 19.92
N TRP A 117 10.49 -17.79 18.64
CA TRP A 117 10.31 -16.41 18.18
C TRP A 117 8.93 -15.86 18.55
N MET A 118 7.85 -16.62 18.31
CA MET A 118 6.49 -16.21 18.72
C MET A 118 6.41 -15.98 20.23
N ALA A 119 6.96 -16.90 21.04
CA ALA A 119 6.98 -16.77 22.49
C ALA A 119 7.72 -15.51 22.99
N GLU A 120 8.80 -15.11 22.31
CA GLU A 120 9.54 -13.89 22.59
C GLU A 120 8.73 -12.63 22.25
N GLN A 121 8.09 -12.59 21.07
CA GLN A 121 7.29 -11.44 20.66
C GLN A 121 6.05 -11.23 21.54
N ILE A 122 5.41 -12.31 21.98
CA ILE A 122 4.28 -12.24 22.93
C ILE A 122 4.74 -11.70 24.28
N ARG A 123 5.90 -12.15 24.79
CA ARG A 123 6.50 -11.61 26.01
C ARG A 123 6.84 -10.12 25.88
N ALA A 124 7.19 -9.67 24.69
CA ALA A 124 7.39 -8.26 24.37
C ALA A 124 6.07 -7.48 24.15
N GLY A 125 4.91 -8.14 24.22
CA GLY A 125 3.60 -7.50 24.02
C GLY A 125 3.32 -7.07 22.58
N LYS A 126 4.03 -7.66 21.60
CA LYS A 126 3.90 -7.28 20.19
C LYS A 126 2.82 -8.09 19.48
N PRO A 127 2.07 -7.48 18.53
CA PRO A 127 1.13 -8.22 17.71
C PRO A 127 1.88 -9.18 16.77
N LEU A 128 1.23 -10.27 16.39
CA LEU A 128 1.78 -11.29 15.50
C LEU A 128 0.88 -11.48 14.28
N TYR A 129 1.53 -11.67 13.13
CA TYR A 129 0.87 -11.93 11.88
C TYR A 129 1.63 -12.97 11.06
N ILE A 130 0.93 -13.66 10.16
CA ILE A 130 1.53 -14.54 9.16
C ILE A 130 1.13 -14.12 7.75
N VAL A 131 2.09 -14.14 6.83
CA VAL A 131 1.86 -13.93 5.39
C VAL A 131 1.48 -15.26 4.74
N LEU A 132 0.30 -15.32 4.10
CA LEU A 132 -0.24 -16.51 3.45
C LEU A 132 -0.54 -16.30 1.96
N GLY A 133 -0.33 -15.09 1.47
CA GLY A 133 -0.43 -14.80 0.04
C GLY A 133 0.17 -13.45 -0.32
N LEU A 134 0.65 -13.34 -1.55
CA LEU A 134 1.26 -12.15 -2.13
C LEU A 134 0.75 -11.93 -3.55
N THR A 135 0.58 -10.67 -3.93
CA THR A 135 0.29 -10.24 -5.30
C THR A 135 1.37 -9.27 -5.74
N GLU A 136 2.23 -9.73 -6.64
CA GLU A 136 3.32 -8.97 -7.21
C GLU A 136 2.93 -8.46 -8.60
N LEU A 137 3.30 -7.22 -8.91
CA LEU A 137 3.25 -6.68 -10.27
C LEU A 137 4.66 -6.39 -10.72
N LYS A 138 5.00 -6.80 -11.95
CA LYS A 138 6.29 -6.52 -12.60
C LYS A 138 6.13 -5.47 -13.69
N ASN A 139 7.02 -4.48 -13.67
CA ASN A 139 7.06 -3.36 -14.61
C ASN A 139 5.70 -2.64 -14.70
N ALA A 140 5.07 -2.41 -13.55
CA ALA A 140 3.80 -1.71 -13.45
C ALA A 140 3.98 -0.23 -13.82
N THR A 141 3.24 0.21 -14.82
CA THR A 141 3.12 1.59 -15.29
C THR A 141 1.75 2.13 -14.90
N PHE A 142 1.68 3.44 -14.67
CA PHE A 142 0.51 4.08 -14.12
C PHE A 142 0.07 5.22 -15.04
N LYS A 143 -1.23 5.28 -15.33
CA LYS A 143 -1.85 6.37 -16.09
C LYS A 143 -3.03 6.92 -15.33
N ARG A 144 -3.24 8.23 -15.41
CA ARG A 144 -4.42 8.85 -14.83
C ARG A 144 -5.63 8.42 -15.64
N ALA A 145 -6.66 7.93 -14.96
CA ALA A 145 -7.92 7.55 -15.57
C ALA A 145 -8.98 8.62 -15.28
N LYS A 146 -9.65 9.10 -16.32
CA LYS A 146 -10.87 9.91 -16.19
C LYS A 146 -11.99 9.23 -16.96
N LEU A 147 -13.17 9.14 -16.36
CA LEU A 147 -14.36 8.66 -17.06
C LEU A 147 -14.69 9.66 -18.18
N ARG A 148 -14.82 9.16 -19.42
CA ARG A 148 -15.00 10.01 -20.61
C ARG A 148 -16.33 10.77 -20.60
N ASP A 149 -17.38 10.17 -20.05
CA ASP A 149 -18.76 10.66 -20.15
C ASP A 149 -19.51 10.65 -18.81
N ALA A 150 -18.84 11.07 -17.72
CA ALA A 150 -19.48 11.20 -16.40
C ALA A 150 -20.37 9.98 -16.03
N GLY A 151 -19.84 8.76 -16.18
CA GLY A 151 -20.52 7.53 -15.76
C GLY A 151 -21.50 6.91 -16.75
N ALA A 152 -21.76 7.52 -17.91
CA ALA A 152 -22.66 6.96 -18.93
C ALA A 152 -22.01 5.90 -19.86
N SER A 153 -20.69 5.71 -19.76
CA SER A 153 -19.89 4.89 -20.68
C SER A 153 -18.75 4.20 -19.96
N ASN A 154 -18.50 2.92 -20.27
CA ASN A 154 -17.36 2.12 -19.78
C ASN A 154 -16.00 2.56 -20.36
N ARG A 155 -15.93 3.73 -21.00
CA ARG A 155 -14.72 4.23 -21.65
C ARG A 155 -13.95 5.16 -20.72
N ILE A 156 -12.70 4.80 -20.48
CA ILE A 156 -11.74 5.59 -19.72
C ILE A 156 -10.87 6.36 -20.70
N ASN A 157 -10.69 7.66 -20.44
CA ASN A 157 -9.62 8.45 -21.02
C ASN A 157 -8.39 8.31 -20.12
N GLU A 158 -7.31 7.77 -20.69
CA GLU A 158 -6.02 7.63 -20.01
C GLU A 158 -5.15 8.84 -20.36
N THR A 159 -4.70 9.58 -19.36
CA THR A 159 -3.73 10.67 -19.52
C THR A 159 -2.44 10.33 -18.76
N PRO A 160 -1.27 10.85 -19.21
CA PRO A 160 -0.04 10.75 -18.42
C PRO A 160 -0.23 11.32 -17.02
N ILE A 161 0.58 10.83 -16.08
CA ILE A 161 0.60 11.33 -14.71
C ILE A 161 1.32 12.68 -14.68
N GLU A 162 0.64 13.70 -14.18
CA GLU A 162 1.21 15.04 -13.98
C GLU A 162 2.26 15.01 -12.86
N ARG A 163 3.28 15.89 -12.91
CA ARG A 163 4.37 15.89 -11.91
C ARG A 163 3.90 16.14 -10.48
N ASP A 164 2.82 16.90 -10.32
CA ASP A 164 2.21 17.20 -9.01
C ASP A 164 1.10 16.22 -8.62
N ALA A 165 0.92 15.14 -9.40
CA ALA A 165 -0.13 14.17 -9.12
C ALA A 165 0.18 13.42 -7.82
N LYS A 166 -0.83 13.33 -6.96
CA LYS A 166 -0.79 12.54 -5.74
C LYS A 166 -0.82 11.04 -6.08
N VAL A 167 0.36 10.49 -6.31
CA VAL A 167 0.61 9.06 -6.56
C VAL A 167 1.40 8.45 -5.40
N PRO A 168 1.39 7.12 -5.23
CA PRO A 168 2.15 6.44 -4.19
C PRO A 168 3.60 6.93 -4.14
N GLY A 169 4.17 7.13 -2.95
CA GLY A 169 5.48 7.76 -2.77
C GLY A 169 6.63 7.08 -3.55
N SER A 170 6.54 5.77 -3.76
CA SER A 170 7.47 5.01 -4.61
C SER A 170 7.50 5.45 -6.07
N LEU A 171 6.44 6.14 -6.55
CA LEU A 171 6.36 6.77 -7.86
C LEU A 171 6.87 8.23 -7.87
N ARG A 172 6.86 8.93 -6.72
CA ARG A 172 7.27 10.34 -6.63
C ARG A 172 8.79 10.51 -6.62
N GLY A 173 9.51 9.64 -5.91
CA GLY A 173 10.97 9.77 -5.71
C GLY A 173 11.84 9.40 -6.93
N ARG A 174 11.32 8.65 -7.91
CA ARG A 174 12.08 8.29 -9.12
C ARG A 174 12.03 9.36 -10.21
N SER A 175 11.11 10.32 -10.11
CA SER A 175 11.02 11.45 -11.04
C SER A 175 12.17 12.45 -10.88
N GLU A 176 12.86 12.45 -9.74
CA GLU A 176 13.97 13.37 -9.45
C GLU A 176 15.37 12.75 -9.66
N GLY A 177 15.48 11.44 -9.88
CA GLY A 177 16.77 10.72 -9.78
C GLY A 177 17.27 9.97 -11.01
N SER A 178 16.53 9.89 -12.12
CA SER A 178 17.01 9.19 -13.33
C SER A 178 16.81 10.04 -14.58
N LEU A 179 17.77 10.92 -14.84
CA LEU A 179 18.09 11.42 -16.17
C LEU A 179 18.53 10.22 -17.03
N GLY A 180 17.54 9.55 -17.61
CA GLY A 180 17.74 8.41 -18.49
C GLY A 180 16.45 8.16 -19.27
N ASP A 181 16.46 8.65 -20.51
CA ASP A 181 15.51 8.38 -21.59
C ASP A 181 14.25 9.27 -21.67
N ILE A 182 14.31 10.22 -22.60
CA ILE A 182 13.16 10.99 -23.08
C ILE A 182 12.21 9.98 -23.76
N GLY A 183 11.21 9.48 -23.01
CA GLY A 183 10.11 8.70 -23.59
C GLY A 183 9.68 7.43 -22.86
N THR A 184 10.35 7.00 -21.79
CA THR A 184 9.93 5.82 -21.02
C THR A 184 9.03 6.20 -19.84
N GLU A 185 7.84 5.60 -19.79
CA GLU A 185 6.91 5.78 -18.66
C GLU A 185 7.52 5.17 -17.38
N PRO A 186 7.47 5.85 -16.22
CA PRO A 186 8.04 5.31 -15.00
C PRO A 186 7.33 4.00 -14.63
N SER A 187 8.12 2.95 -14.43
CA SER A 187 7.64 1.62 -14.05
C SER A 187 8.12 1.22 -12.66
N ILE A 188 7.31 0.42 -11.96
CA ILE A 188 7.61 -0.13 -10.63
C ILE A 188 7.33 -1.62 -10.61
N SER A 189 8.21 -2.38 -9.97
CA SER A 189 7.98 -3.78 -9.62
C SER A 189 7.91 -3.92 -8.11
N GLY A 190 6.98 -4.72 -7.60
CA GLY A 190 6.81 -4.92 -6.16
C GLY A 190 5.54 -5.68 -5.78
N VAL A 191 5.32 -5.82 -4.48
CA VAL A 191 4.11 -6.41 -3.89
C VAL A 191 3.03 -5.33 -3.78
N PHE A 192 1.88 -5.57 -4.40
CA PHE A 192 0.71 -4.68 -4.38
C PHE A 192 -0.43 -5.22 -3.52
N GLY A 193 -0.41 -6.50 -3.16
CA GLY A 193 -1.40 -7.07 -2.24
C GLY A 193 -0.84 -8.21 -1.42
N MET A 194 -1.43 -8.44 -0.25
CA MET A 194 -1.05 -9.52 0.67
C MET A 194 -2.29 -10.19 1.30
N ASP A 195 -2.26 -11.50 1.49
CA ASP A 195 -3.11 -12.20 2.48
C ASP A 195 -2.28 -12.31 3.75
N VAL A 196 -2.62 -11.50 4.75
CA VAL A 196 -2.01 -11.53 6.07
C VAL A 196 -3.09 -11.79 7.10
N ARG A 197 -2.79 -12.64 8.07
CA ARG A 197 -3.75 -13.03 9.10
C ARG A 197 -3.20 -12.77 10.48
N HIS A 198 -4.10 -12.42 11.39
CA HIS A 198 -3.76 -12.30 12.81
C HIS A 198 -3.33 -13.66 13.37
N VAL A 199 -2.29 -13.61 14.18
CA VAL A 199 -1.85 -14.74 15.00
C VAL A 199 -2.04 -14.34 16.46
N ALA A 200 -2.87 -15.08 17.18
CA ALA A 200 -2.97 -14.96 18.63
C ALA A 200 -2.10 -16.04 19.25
N ALA A 201 -1.33 -15.71 20.28
CA ALA A 201 -0.52 -16.71 20.94
C ALA A 201 -0.30 -16.37 22.41
N ARG A 202 -0.24 -17.40 23.25
CA ARG A 202 -0.05 -17.27 24.69
C ARG A 202 0.64 -18.50 25.28
N ILE A 203 1.40 -18.27 26.35
CA ILE A 203 1.85 -19.35 27.23
C ILE A 203 0.73 -19.61 28.22
N THR A 204 0.30 -20.87 28.31
CA THR A 204 -0.85 -21.29 29.12
C THR A 204 -0.59 -22.69 29.68
N THR A 205 -1.50 -23.22 30.48
CA THR A 205 -1.46 -24.62 30.94
C THR A 205 -2.61 -25.39 30.28
N PRO A 206 -2.53 -26.73 30.14
CA PRO A 206 -3.62 -27.54 29.59
C PRO A 206 -4.96 -27.43 30.33
N VAL A 207 -4.93 -26.96 31.59
CA VAL A 207 -6.11 -26.85 32.45
C VAL A 207 -6.78 -25.48 32.32
N GLU A 208 -6.06 -24.45 31.85
CA GLU A 208 -6.62 -23.10 31.72
C GLU A 208 -7.62 -23.06 30.54
N PRO A 209 -8.87 -22.59 30.78
CA PRO A 209 -9.89 -22.55 29.74
C PRO A 209 -9.64 -21.44 28.70
N HIS A 210 -10.33 -21.56 27.57
CA HIS A 210 -10.41 -20.49 26.60
C HIS A 210 -11.10 -19.24 27.16
N ARG A 211 -10.65 -18.08 26.69
CA ARG A 211 -11.22 -16.75 26.95
C ARG A 211 -12.18 -16.40 25.82
N LEU A 212 -13.04 -15.41 26.04
CA LEU A 212 -13.96 -14.93 24.99
C LEU A 212 -13.22 -14.39 23.76
N GLU A 213 -12.03 -13.82 23.97
CA GLU A 213 -11.12 -13.33 22.92
C GLU A 213 -10.56 -14.46 22.05
N ASP A 214 -10.63 -15.72 22.50
CA ASP A 214 -10.10 -16.85 21.74
C ASP A 214 -11.04 -17.31 20.62
N ILE A 215 -12.26 -16.78 20.57
CA ILE A 215 -13.26 -17.07 19.55
C ILE A 215 -12.80 -16.49 18.20
N GLY A 216 -13.03 -17.23 17.12
CA GLY A 216 -12.62 -16.82 15.76
C GLY A 216 -11.22 -17.27 15.36
N TYR A 217 -10.48 -17.91 16.29
CA TYR A 217 -9.16 -18.47 16.02
C TYR A 217 -9.20 -19.99 15.89
N ARG A 218 -8.35 -20.52 15.01
CA ARG A 218 -8.04 -21.95 14.94
C ARG A 218 -6.78 -22.24 15.75
N TRP A 219 -6.94 -22.92 16.88
CA TRP A 219 -5.90 -23.13 17.87
C TRP A 219 -5.07 -24.40 17.65
N TYR A 220 -3.78 -24.29 17.96
CA TYR A 220 -2.77 -25.33 17.97
C TYR A 220 -1.99 -25.23 19.29
N TYR A 221 -1.55 -26.38 19.80
CA TYR A 221 -0.93 -26.49 21.12
C TYR A 221 0.40 -27.20 21.01
N TYR A 222 1.41 -26.65 21.66
CA TYR A 222 2.76 -27.16 21.65
C TYR A 222 3.37 -27.10 23.04
N ASP A 223 3.99 -28.18 23.48
CA ASP A 223 4.71 -28.17 24.76
C ASP A 223 5.92 -27.23 24.68
N VAL A 224 6.15 -26.45 25.75
CA VAL A 224 7.34 -25.60 25.87
C VAL A 224 8.50 -26.43 26.43
N PRO A 225 9.60 -26.63 25.67
CA PRO A 225 10.73 -27.41 26.16
C PRO A 225 11.34 -26.80 27.42
N GLY A 226 11.51 -27.61 28.48
CA GLY A 226 12.16 -27.19 29.72
C GLY A 226 11.25 -26.53 30.77
N SER A 227 9.95 -26.41 30.51
CA SER A 227 9.00 -25.92 31.52
C SER A 227 8.83 -26.94 32.67
N GLN A 228 8.97 -26.49 33.92
CA GLN A 228 8.72 -27.31 35.11
C GLN A 228 7.22 -27.51 35.38
N ASP A 229 6.37 -26.58 34.93
CA ASP A 229 4.94 -26.50 35.28
C ASP A 229 4.00 -26.99 34.15
N LYS A 230 4.50 -27.80 33.22
CA LYS A 230 3.75 -28.28 32.03
C LYS A 230 3.13 -27.14 31.20
N GLU A 231 3.86 -26.04 31.04
CA GLU A 231 3.47 -24.95 30.16
C GLU A 231 3.36 -25.42 28.70
N GLN A 232 2.34 -24.90 28.02
CA GLN A 232 2.11 -25.07 26.61
C GLN A 232 2.05 -23.71 25.91
N LEU A 233 2.65 -23.62 24.74
CA LEU A 233 2.43 -22.54 23.80
C LEU A 233 1.14 -22.85 23.02
N MET A 234 0.13 -22.02 23.24
CA MET A 234 -1.12 -22.04 22.52
C MET A 234 -1.07 -20.96 21.44
N VAL A 235 -1.25 -21.35 20.18
CA VAL A 235 -1.13 -20.48 19.00
C VAL A 235 -2.37 -20.61 18.12
N GLY A 236 -2.98 -19.50 17.74
CA GLY A 236 -4.24 -19.42 17.03
C GLY A 236 -4.10 -18.65 15.73
N LEU A 237 -4.61 -19.22 14.63
CA LEU A 237 -4.74 -18.52 13.35
C LEU A 237 -6.11 -17.84 13.27
N GLY A 238 -6.11 -16.52 13.09
CA GLY A 238 -7.31 -15.70 13.01
C GLY A 238 -7.77 -15.40 11.58
N GLU A 239 -8.60 -14.37 11.47
CA GLU A 239 -9.11 -13.87 10.20
C GLU A 239 -8.05 -13.10 9.39
N GLN A 240 -8.34 -12.93 8.10
CA GLN A 240 -7.54 -12.15 7.18
C GLN A 240 -7.74 -10.66 7.38
N LEU A 241 -6.62 -9.92 7.43
CA LEU A 241 -6.60 -8.47 7.44
C LEU A 241 -7.22 -7.91 6.17
N LYS A 242 -8.16 -6.98 6.33
CA LYS A 242 -8.78 -6.27 5.21
C LYS A 242 -7.89 -5.11 4.77
N ALA A 243 -8.04 -4.67 3.51
CA ALA A 243 -7.29 -3.54 2.97
C ALA A 243 -7.45 -2.25 3.82
N ASN A 244 -8.64 -2.03 4.38
CA ASN A 244 -8.90 -0.90 5.26
C ASN A 244 -8.14 -1.00 6.59
N GLU A 245 -7.97 -2.20 7.14
CA GLU A 245 -7.21 -2.43 8.39
C GLU A 245 -5.72 -2.18 8.15
N LEU A 246 -5.16 -2.73 7.06
CA LEU A 246 -3.78 -2.44 6.65
C LEU A 246 -3.56 -0.94 6.47
N ARG A 247 -4.52 -0.23 5.86
CA ARG A 247 -4.43 1.23 5.72
C ARG A 247 -4.40 1.94 7.08
N LEU A 248 -5.25 1.54 8.03
CA LEU A 248 -5.25 2.11 9.38
C LEU A 248 -3.92 1.83 10.11
N MET A 249 -3.30 0.67 9.89
CA MET A 249 -1.98 0.37 10.45
C MET A 249 -0.91 1.35 9.94
N LEU A 250 -0.99 1.77 8.68
CA LEU A 250 -0.06 2.78 8.13
C LEU A 250 -0.25 4.16 8.77
N ASP A 251 -1.49 4.55 9.10
CA ASP A 251 -1.77 5.84 9.76
C ASP A 251 -1.26 5.87 11.22
N LEU A 252 -1.05 4.70 11.82
CA LEU A 252 -0.58 4.55 13.20
C LEU A 252 0.94 4.45 13.32
N THR A 253 1.68 4.25 12.22
CA THR A 253 3.15 4.16 12.28
C THR A 253 3.77 5.56 12.36
N GLU A 254 4.69 5.72 13.32
CA GLU A 254 5.31 7.01 13.67
C GLU A 254 6.09 7.65 12.50
N ASP A 255 6.58 6.85 11.55
CA ASP A 255 7.39 7.31 10.41
C ASP A 255 6.60 8.21 9.45
N ASP A 256 5.32 7.90 9.18
CA ASP A 256 4.47 8.75 8.31
C ASP A 256 3.98 9.99 9.08
N VAL A 257 3.83 9.92 10.41
CA VAL A 257 3.54 11.10 11.27
C VAL A 257 4.74 12.06 11.26
N GLN A 258 5.96 11.54 11.41
CA GLN A 258 7.18 12.34 11.40
C GLN A 258 7.45 12.96 10.01
N GLY A 259 7.26 12.20 8.93
CA GLY A 259 7.36 12.72 7.56
C GLY A 259 6.34 13.83 7.27
N ASN A 260 5.11 13.71 7.79
CA ASN A 260 4.09 14.75 7.69
C ASN A 260 4.44 15.99 8.52
N LEU A 261 4.96 15.82 9.74
CA LEU A 261 5.43 16.93 10.59
C LEU A 261 6.61 17.68 9.95
N ASP A 262 7.54 16.97 9.31
CA ASP A 262 8.67 17.57 8.62
C ASP A 262 8.22 18.33 7.36
N ALA A 263 7.23 17.82 6.63
CA ALA A 263 6.64 18.51 5.48
C ALA A 263 5.89 19.79 5.90
N ILE A 264 5.12 19.74 7.00
CA ILE A 264 4.46 20.92 7.58
C ILE A 264 5.49 21.96 8.04
N SER A 265 6.57 21.50 8.68
CA SER A 265 7.66 22.37 9.14
C SER A 265 8.34 23.08 7.97
N LYS A 266 8.61 22.37 6.86
CA LYS A 266 9.15 22.98 5.63
C LYS A 266 8.20 23.99 4.99
N LEU A 267 6.91 23.65 4.87
CA LEU A 267 5.90 24.58 4.34
C LEU A 267 5.77 25.85 5.20
N SER A 268 5.89 25.71 6.52
CA SER A 268 5.89 26.87 7.43
C SER A 268 7.12 27.75 7.28
N LEU A 269 8.30 27.14 7.02
CA LEU A 269 9.55 27.85 6.79
C LEU A 269 9.52 28.61 5.46
N ASP A 270 8.98 28.00 4.40
CA ASP A 270 8.83 28.61 3.08
C ASP A 270 7.80 29.75 3.08
N ALA A 271 6.71 29.60 3.84
CA ALA A 271 5.73 30.67 4.03
C ALA A 271 6.33 31.89 4.75
N LEU A 272 7.17 31.66 5.76
CA LEU A 272 7.89 32.73 6.47
C LEU A 272 8.92 33.41 5.55
N SER A 273 9.62 32.65 4.73
CA SER A 273 10.57 33.18 3.72
C SER A 273 9.86 34.00 2.64
N ALA A 274 8.69 33.56 2.17
CA ALA A 274 7.88 34.29 1.18
C ALA A 274 7.33 35.61 1.74
N THR A 275 7.00 35.67 3.04
CA THR A 275 6.60 36.92 3.71
C THR A 275 7.77 37.88 4.00
N ALA A 276 9.02 37.42 3.89
CA ALA A 276 10.22 38.23 4.09
C ALA A 276 10.76 38.88 2.79
N SER A 277 10.09 38.69 1.65
CA SER A 277 10.45 39.39 0.41
C SER A 277 10.04 40.87 0.47
N PRO A 278 10.96 41.82 0.22
CA PRO A 278 10.64 43.24 0.25
C PRO A 278 9.73 43.60 -0.93
N MET A 279 8.57 44.20 -0.62
CA MET A 279 7.61 44.73 -1.58
C MET A 279 8.30 45.60 -2.65
N LEU A 280 8.40 45.07 -3.88
CA LEU A 280 8.72 45.87 -5.05
C LEU A 280 7.51 46.75 -5.39
N LYS A 281 7.74 48.07 -5.26
CA LYS A 281 6.77 49.14 -5.51
C LYS A 281 6.15 49.04 -6.91
N PRO A 282 4.83 49.31 -7.07
CA PRO A 282 4.24 49.43 -8.40
C PRO A 282 4.65 50.75 -9.04
N SER A 283 5.36 50.70 -10.17
CA SER A 283 5.71 51.87 -10.98
C SER A 283 4.86 51.93 -12.25
N THR A 284 3.90 52.86 -12.28
CA THR A 284 3.43 53.56 -13.48
C THR A 284 3.04 54.98 -13.04
N PRO A 285 2.99 56.04 -13.90
CA PRO A 285 2.91 56.02 -15.37
C PRO A 285 3.83 57.05 -16.09
N MET A 286 4.01 56.90 -17.41
CA MET A 286 4.35 58.04 -18.28
C MET A 286 3.43 58.06 -19.50
N LEU A 287 2.41 58.94 -19.42
CA LEU A 287 1.71 59.47 -20.59
C LEU A 287 2.70 60.25 -21.44
N ARG A 288 2.90 59.83 -22.70
CA ARG A 288 3.49 60.68 -23.74
C ARG A 288 2.45 60.90 -24.82
N GLY A 289 1.91 62.11 -24.80
CA GLY A 289 0.79 62.51 -25.64
C GLY A 289 1.07 62.47 -27.13
N ARG A 290 0.00 62.27 -27.89
CA ARG A 290 -0.22 62.85 -29.21
C ARG A 290 -1.71 63.08 -29.40
N SER A 291 -2.14 64.33 -29.20
CA SER A 291 -3.23 64.90 -29.97
C SER A 291 -2.63 65.44 -31.27
N PRO A 292 -3.31 65.28 -32.41
CA PRO A 292 -3.87 66.48 -32.99
C PRO A 292 -5.33 66.29 -33.42
N SER A 293 -6.08 67.37 -33.19
CA SER A 293 -7.45 67.64 -33.59
C SER A 293 -7.51 68.11 -35.07
N PRO A 294 -8.62 68.67 -35.56
CA PRO A 294 -9.59 67.98 -36.41
C PRO A 294 -9.70 68.62 -37.82
N HIS A 295 -10.26 67.92 -38.81
CA HIS A 295 -11.01 68.62 -39.86
C HIS A 295 -12.09 67.75 -40.51
N PRO A 296 -13.19 68.37 -40.99
CA PRO A 296 -14.50 67.76 -41.13
C PRO A 296 -14.92 67.55 -42.59
N THR A 297 -16.10 66.95 -42.77
CA THR A 297 -17.00 67.01 -43.95
C THR A 297 -16.50 66.28 -45.22
N MET A 298 -17.26 65.42 -45.91
CA MET A 298 -18.71 65.44 -46.18
C MET A 298 -19.30 64.03 -46.39
N LEU A 299 -20.52 63.85 -45.88
CA LEU A 299 -21.51 62.88 -46.36
C LEU A 299 -22.60 63.67 -47.12
N ARG A 300 -22.80 63.30 -48.39
CA ARG A 300 -24.01 63.32 -49.23
C ARG A 300 -25.04 64.46 -49.08
N SER A 301 -25.23 65.19 -50.18
CA SER A 301 -26.45 65.16 -51.03
C SER A 301 -26.11 65.66 -52.42
#